data_AF-A0A4Y2S6R6-F1
#
_entry.id   AF-A0A4Y2S6R6-F1
#
_cell.length_a   1.000
_cell.length_b   1.000
_cell.length_c   1.000
_cell.angle_alpha   90.00
_cell.angle_beta   90.00
_cell.angle_gamma   90.00
#
_symmetry.space_group_name_H-M   'P 1'
#
loop_
_entity.id
_entity.type
_entity.pdbx_description
1 polymer ?
#
loop_
_entity_poly.entity_id
_entity_poly.type
_entity_poly.pdbx_seq_one_letter_code
_entity_poly.pdbx_strand_id
1 'polypeptide(L)'
;MECWRKFSFICDQYVSYLIKHYGEKCIVNFEGYGDANNTKLAEHRRRSTTEMSVDINFEETVTVTVQQEHFLANGRNRTRHIHLLRQKITSKGIETRVAKGDADTYIVRCGLEKASSHPTCYNRGRRRPNHDIDCFGTSRK
;
A
#
# COMPACT_ATOMS: atom_id res chain seq x y z
N MET A 1 -29.38 12.20 7.46
CA MET A 1 -28.35 12.87 8.28
C MET A 1 -26.99 12.45 7.73
N GLU A 2 -26.40 13.25 6.84
CA GLU A 2 -25.06 12.99 6.32
C GLU A 2 -24.06 13.37 7.42
N CYS A 3 -23.62 12.39 8.21
CA CYS A 3 -22.56 12.63 9.17
C CYS A 3 -21.24 12.74 8.40
N TRP A 4 -20.76 13.96 8.25
CA TRP A 4 -19.43 14.23 7.75
C TRP A 4 -18.41 13.40 8.55
N ARG A 5 -17.78 12.42 7.90
CA ARG A 5 -16.80 11.55 8.56
C ARG A 5 -15.52 12.35 8.79
N LYS A 6 -15.00 12.29 10.01
CA LYS A 6 -13.69 12.84 10.36
C LYS A 6 -12.58 12.02 9.74
N PHE A 7 -11.42 12.63 9.49
CA PHE A 7 -10.25 11.92 8.99
C PHE A 7 -9.79 10.81 9.95
N SER A 8 -9.89 11.02 11.27
CA SER A 8 -9.62 9.96 12.27
C SER A 8 -10.38 8.68 11.98
N PHE A 9 -11.71 8.80 11.78
CA PHE A 9 -12.57 7.66 11.54
C PHE A 9 -12.19 6.92 10.26
N ILE A 10 -11.82 7.65 9.20
CA ILE A 10 -11.37 7.06 7.95
C ILE A 10 -10.08 6.27 8.18
N CYS A 11 -9.08 6.85 8.85
CA CYS A 11 -7.84 6.15 9.17
C CYS A 11 -8.08 4.90 10.04
N ASP A 12 -9.00 4.98 11.01
CA ASP A 12 -9.34 3.85 11.86
C ASP A 12 -10.00 2.70 11.07
N GLN A 13 -10.78 3.01 10.03
CA GLN A 13 -11.31 1.99 9.10
C GLN A 13 -10.20 1.28 8.34
N TYR A 14 -9.20 2.00 7.84
CA TYR A 14 -8.03 1.40 7.16
C TYR A 14 -7.25 0.48 8.09
N VAL A 15 -6.96 0.92 9.30
CA VAL A 15 -6.29 0.10 10.33
C VAL A 15 -7.11 -1.16 10.62
N SER A 16 -8.41 -1.01 10.85
CA SER A 16 -9.30 -2.13 11.17
C SER A 16 -9.34 -3.15 10.04
N TYR A 17 -9.34 -2.69 8.79
CA TYR A 17 -9.25 -3.54 7.61
C TYR A 17 -7.92 -4.30 7.55
N LEU A 18 -6.79 -3.63 7.80
CA LEU A 18 -5.46 -4.25 7.79
C LEU A 18 -5.36 -5.38 8.83
N ILE A 19 -5.76 -5.11 10.06
CA ILE A 19 -5.75 -6.10 11.15
C ILE A 19 -6.67 -7.27 10.81
N LYS A 20 -7.89 -6.98 10.33
CA LYS A 20 -8.89 -8.01 10.03
C LYS A 20 -8.46 -8.96 8.90
N HIS A 21 -7.80 -8.45 7.85
CA HIS A 21 -7.51 -9.21 6.64
C HIS A 21 -6.07 -9.73 6.54
N TYR A 22 -5.10 -9.04 7.13
CA TYR A 22 -3.67 -9.37 7.02
C TYR A 22 -3.00 -9.65 8.36
N GLY A 23 -3.64 -9.29 9.47
CA GLY A 23 -3.10 -9.44 10.82
C GLY A 23 -2.04 -8.40 11.19
N GLU A 24 -1.57 -8.46 12.43
CA GLU A 24 -0.65 -7.47 13.02
C GLU A 24 0.79 -7.56 12.45
N LYS A 25 1.17 -8.70 11.89
CA LYS A 25 2.50 -8.93 11.28
C LYS A 25 2.60 -8.46 9.82
N CYS A 26 1.63 -7.70 9.34
CA CYS A 26 1.69 -7.14 8.00
C CYS A 26 2.64 -5.93 7.93
N ILE A 27 3.16 -5.66 6.74
CA ILE A 27 3.98 -4.49 6.45
C ILE A 27 3.24 -3.69 5.40
N VAL A 28 2.91 -2.44 5.70
CA VAL A 28 2.25 -1.54 4.75
C VAL A 28 3.32 -0.68 4.08
N ASN A 29 3.41 -0.78 2.75
CA ASN A 29 4.35 0.00 1.97
C ASN A 29 3.62 1.15 1.26
N PHE A 30 3.99 2.38 1.60
CA PHE A 30 3.50 3.59 0.95
C PHE A 30 4.42 3.96 -0.22
N GLU A 31 3.83 4.30 -1.36
CA GLU A 31 4.58 4.92 -2.45
C GLU A 31 5.12 6.28 -1.99
N GLY A 32 6.43 6.48 -2.11
CA GLY A 32 7.02 7.76 -1.79
C GLY A 32 6.99 8.68 -2.99
N TYR A 33 6.51 9.89 -2.75
CA TYR A 33 6.59 11.00 -3.68
C TYR A 33 7.99 11.63 -3.56
N GLY A 34 9.00 10.88 -3.98
CA GLY A 34 10.41 11.26 -3.96
C GLY A 34 10.91 11.72 -5.34
N ASP A 35 11.70 12.78 -5.32
CA ASP A 35 11.94 13.68 -6.45
C ASP A 35 12.70 13.09 -7.67
N ALA A 36 12.32 13.63 -8.83
CA ALA A 36 13.15 14.05 -9.96
C ALA A 36 13.68 13.11 -11.08
N ASN A 37 13.67 11.76 -11.03
CA ASN A 37 14.21 10.97 -12.18
C ASN A 37 13.54 9.61 -12.44
N ASN A 38 12.21 9.53 -12.33
CA ASN A 38 11.46 8.33 -12.70
C ASN A 38 10.80 8.51 -14.08
N THR A 39 10.84 7.47 -14.93
CA THR A 39 10.03 7.32 -16.16
C THR A 39 8.54 7.69 -15.99
N LYS A 40 8.00 7.67 -14.76
CA LYS A 40 6.62 8.07 -14.43
C LYS A 40 6.40 9.59 -14.28
N LEU A 41 7.41 10.45 -14.40
CA LEU A 41 7.25 11.92 -14.22
C LEU A 41 6.29 12.56 -15.22
N ALA A 42 6.34 12.15 -16.49
CA ALA A 42 5.43 12.66 -17.52
C ALA A 42 3.97 12.31 -17.20
N GLU A 43 3.73 11.06 -16.76
CA GLU A 43 2.39 10.61 -16.38
C GLU A 43 1.92 11.26 -15.07
N HIS A 44 2.81 11.43 -14.09
CA HIS A 44 2.51 12.16 -12.86
C HIS A 44 2.17 13.62 -13.17
N ARG A 45 2.92 14.28 -14.05
CA ARG A 45 2.63 15.64 -14.51
C ARG A 45 1.27 15.68 -15.20
N ARG A 46 0.97 14.78 -16.14
CA ARG A 46 -0.34 14.71 -16.82
C ARG A 46 -1.50 14.61 -15.82
N ARG A 47 -1.37 13.76 -14.79
CA ARG A 47 -2.39 13.64 -13.72
C ARG A 47 -2.44 14.85 -12.78
N SER A 48 -1.31 15.54 -12.61
CA SER A 48 -1.16 16.72 -11.75
C SER A 48 -1.36 18.06 -12.48
N THR A 49 -1.70 18.07 -13.78
CA THR A 49 -1.90 19.33 -14.53
C THR A 49 -3.31 19.91 -14.31
N THR A 50 -4.18 19.20 -13.58
CA THR A 50 -5.58 19.60 -13.33
C THR A 50 -5.85 19.84 -11.83
N GLU A 51 -4.90 20.45 -11.14
CA GLU A 51 -4.93 20.63 -9.67
C GLU A 51 -5.79 21.85 -9.28
N MET A 52 -7.11 21.70 -9.31
CA MET A 52 -8.06 22.75 -8.88
C MET A 52 -8.50 22.63 -7.40
N SER A 53 -7.78 21.87 -6.58
CA SER A 53 -8.21 21.63 -5.19
C SER A 53 -7.52 22.54 -4.19
N VAL A 54 -8.31 23.07 -3.27
CA VAL A 54 -7.87 23.94 -2.18
C VAL A 54 -6.90 23.18 -1.26
N ASP A 55 -5.83 23.84 -0.82
CA ASP A 55 -4.96 23.29 0.21
C ASP A 55 -5.73 23.17 1.52
N ILE A 56 -5.86 21.95 2.04
CA ILE A 56 -6.64 21.71 3.26
C ILE A 56 -5.68 21.66 4.42
N ASN A 57 -5.88 22.56 5.38
CA ASN A 57 -5.21 22.48 6.66
C ASN A 57 -5.65 21.19 7.37
N PHE A 58 -4.74 20.22 7.45
CA PHE A 58 -5.06 18.85 7.78
C PHE A 58 -5.01 18.67 9.30
N GLU A 59 -6.17 18.64 9.94
CA GLU A 59 -6.31 18.30 11.35
C GLU A 59 -7.21 17.07 11.49
N GLU A 60 -6.87 16.16 12.40
CA GLU A 60 -7.56 14.87 12.57
C GLU A 60 -9.07 15.00 12.85
N THR A 61 -9.45 16.15 13.43
CA THR A 61 -10.83 16.52 13.80
C THR A 61 -11.63 17.11 12.64
N VAL A 62 -10.96 17.49 11.54
CA VAL A 62 -11.60 18.10 10.37
C VAL A 62 -12.47 17.08 9.65
N THR A 63 -13.66 17.53 9.31
CA THR A 63 -14.62 16.80 8.50
C THR A 63 -14.22 16.85 7.03
N VAL A 64 -14.35 15.72 6.33
CA VAL A 64 -14.06 15.67 4.89
C VAL A 64 -15.16 16.43 4.14
N THR A 65 -14.93 17.70 3.81
CA THR A 65 -15.88 18.56 3.08
C THR A 65 -15.68 18.56 1.57
N VAL A 66 -14.57 18.00 1.10
CA VAL A 66 -14.20 17.89 -0.31
C VAL A 66 -14.37 16.47 -0.82
N GLN A 67 -14.67 16.31 -2.11
CA GLN A 67 -14.67 14.98 -2.72
C GLN A 67 -13.25 14.38 -2.69
N GLN A 68 -13.18 13.05 -2.59
CA GLN A 68 -11.95 12.30 -2.45
C GLN A 68 -10.98 12.57 -3.61
N GLU A 69 -11.48 12.69 -4.84
CA GLU A 69 -10.70 12.90 -6.06
C GLU A 69 -10.00 14.26 -6.01
N HIS A 70 -10.72 15.30 -5.59
CA HIS A 70 -10.15 16.64 -5.42
C HIS A 70 -9.16 16.68 -4.26
N PHE A 71 -9.46 16.02 -3.14
CA PHE A 71 -8.54 15.93 -2.02
C PHE A 71 -7.23 15.25 -2.41
N LEU A 72 -7.32 14.11 -3.10
CA LEU A 72 -6.20 13.31 -3.54
C LEU A 72 -5.54 13.86 -4.80
N ALA A 73 -6.10 14.84 -5.50
CA ALA A 73 -5.37 15.58 -6.52
C ALA A 73 -4.26 16.38 -5.84
N ASN A 74 -4.55 17.14 -4.80
CA ASN A 74 -3.55 18.03 -4.22
C ASN A 74 -2.38 17.26 -3.56
N GLY A 75 -1.17 17.48 -4.06
CA GLY A 75 0.04 16.77 -3.60
C GLY A 75 0.36 17.00 -2.11
N ARG A 76 0.07 18.18 -1.56
CA ARG A 76 0.24 18.48 -0.13
C ARG A 76 -0.77 17.70 0.70
N ASN A 77 -2.03 17.69 0.27
CA ASN A 77 -3.11 16.95 0.91
C ASN A 77 -2.83 15.43 0.92
N ARG A 78 -2.41 14.87 -0.23
CA ARG A 78 -1.96 13.47 -0.33
C ARG A 78 -0.86 13.15 0.69
N THR A 79 0.19 13.98 0.73
CA THR A 79 1.34 13.77 1.61
C THR A 79 0.94 13.81 3.09
N ARG A 80 0.11 14.79 3.49
CA ARG A 80 -0.40 14.91 4.86
C ARG A 80 -1.29 13.72 5.25
N HIS A 81 -2.15 13.26 4.34
CA HIS A 81 -3.00 12.10 4.58
C HIS A 81 -2.19 10.80 4.76
N ILE A 82 -1.19 10.57 3.90
CA ILE A 82 -0.26 9.43 4.03
C ILE A 82 0.47 9.51 5.38
N HIS A 83 0.92 10.70 5.78
CA HIS A 83 1.60 10.89 7.06
C HIS A 83 0.70 10.50 8.25
N LEU A 84 -0.54 10.99 8.28
CA LEU A 84 -1.51 10.66 9.34
C LEU A 84 -1.83 9.16 9.37
N LEU A 85 -2.10 8.57 8.22
CA LEU A 85 -2.43 7.14 8.11
C LEU A 85 -1.25 6.27 8.59
N ARG A 86 -0.02 6.65 8.21
CA ARG A 86 1.19 5.98 8.66
C ARG A 86 1.34 6.01 10.18
N GLN A 87 1.10 7.17 10.81
CA GLN A 87 1.14 7.29 12.27
C GLN A 87 0.10 6.40 12.95
N LYS A 88 -1.14 6.37 12.43
CA LYS A 88 -2.23 5.53 12.94
C LYS A 88 -1.97 4.03 12.80
N ILE A 89 -1.39 3.59 11.69
CA ILE A 89 -1.03 2.19 11.47
C ILE A 89 0.12 1.80 12.41
N THR A 90 1.14 2.66 12.53
CA THR A 90 2.30 2.40 13.39
C THR A 90 1.91 2.38 14.87
N SER A 91 0.98 3.23 15.31
CA SER A 91 0.49 3.23 16.70
C SER A 91 -0.28 1.96 17.08
N LYS A 92 -0.68 1.16 16.08
CA LYS A 92 -1.34 -0.14 16.24
C LYS A 92 -0.37 -1.30 16.10
N GLY A 93 0.94 -1.03 16.07
CA GLY A 93 1.99 -2.04 16.03
C GLY A 93 2.29 -2.60 14.64
N ILE A 94 1.64 -2.10 13.59
CA ILE A 94 1.88 -2.52 12.21
C ILE A 94 3.05 -1.73 11.62
N GLU A 95 4.01 -2.44 11.01
CA GLU A 95 5.16 -1.81 10.40
C GLU A 95 4.76 -1.04 9.12
N THR A 96 5.24 0.21 8.99
CA THR A 96 5.02 1.03 7.80
C THR A 96 6.33 1.42 7.15
N ARG A 97 6.39 1.32 5.82
CA ARG A 97 7.55 1.72 5.00
C ARG A 97 7.11 2.74 3.95
N VAL A 98 8.05 3.60 3.53
CA VAL A 98 7.85 4.53 2.42
C VAL A 98 8.91 4.21 1.37
N ALA A 99 8.47 3.90 0.15
CA ALA A 99 9.36 3.59 -0.96
C ALA A 99 10.05 4.86 -1.46
N LYS A 100 11.36 4.81 -1.78
CA LYS A 100 12.05 5.95 -2.42
C LYS A 100 11.61 6.15 -3.89
N GLY A 101 11.03 5.12 -4.50
CA GLY A 101 10.46 5.13 -5.84
C GLY A 101 9.15 4.34 -5.82
N ASP A 102 9.05 3.32 -6.68
CA ASP A 102 7.83 2.51 -6.77
C ASP A 102 7.69 1.52 -5.60
N ALA A 103 6.52 1.49 -4.95
CA ALA A 103 6.19 0.52 -3.92
C ALA A 103 6.22 -0.92 -4.45
N ASP A 104 5.89 -1.13 -5.73
CA ASP A 104 5.89 -2.44 -6.38
C ASP A 104 7.29 -3.08 -6.36
N THR A 105 8.33 -2.26 -6.56
CA THR A 105 9.72 -2.74 -6.57
C THR A 105 10.10 -3.32 -5.20
N TYR A 106 9.64 -2.69 -4.13
CA TYR A 106 9.87 -3.16 -2.76
C TYR A 106 9.08 -4.43 -2.45
N ILE A 107 7.83 -4.54 -2.94
CA ILE A 107 7.01 -5.75 -2.76
C ILE A 107 7.69 -6.95 -3.45
N VAL A 108 8.15 -6.78 -4.70
CA VAL A 108 8.88 -7.82 -5.45
C VAL A 108 10.15 -8.22 -4.71
N ARG A 109 10.93 -7.25 -4.23
CA ARG A 109 12.17 -7.54 -3.48
C ARG A 109 11.89 -8.30 -2.18
N CYS A 110 10.87 -7.89 -1.43
CA CYS A 110 10.44 -8.58 -0.21
C CYS A 110 10.01 -10.03 -0.50
N GLY A 111 9.29 -10.25 -1.62
CA GLY A 111 8.94 -11.59 -2.09
C GLY A 111 10.17 -12.46 -2.40
N LEU A 112 11.17 -11.90 -3.08
CA LEU A 112 12.40 -12.61 -3.42
C LEU A 112 13.24 -12.97 -2.18
N GLU A 113 13.36 -12.06 -1.22
CA GLU A 113 14.05 -12.30 0.06
C GLU A 113 13.37 -13.42 0.88
N LYS A 114 12.03 -13.41 0.92
CA LYS A 114 11.26 -14.48 1.57
C LYS A 114 11.39 -15.82 0.85
N ALA A 115 11.37 -15.84 -0.49
CA ALA A 115 11.58 -17.05 -1.27
C ALA A 115 13.00 -17.62 -1.11
N SER A 116 14.01 -16.78 -0.91
CA SER A 116 15.39 -17.20 -0.71
C SER A 116 15.65 -17.76 0.70
N SER A 117 14.95 -17.22 1.71
CA SER A 117 15.05 -17.68 3.11
C SER A 117 14.18 -18.91 3.41
N HIS A 118 13.10 -19.08 2.64
CA HIS A 118 12.26 -20.27 2.66
C HIS A 118 12.21 -20.82 1.24
N PRO A 119 13.21 -21.61 0.81
CA PRO A 119 13.12 -22.32 -0.44
C PRO A 119 11.94 -23.28 -0.32
N THR A 120 10.75 -22.82 -0.74
CA THR A 120 9.70 -23.74 -1.12
C THR A 120 10.32 -24.62 -2.17
N CYS A 121 10.12 -25.93 -2.01
CA CYS A 121 10.73 -26.98 -2.81
C CYS A 121 10.22 -26.98 -4.26
N TYR A 122 10.21 -25.84 -4.95
CA TYR A 122 10.19 -25.80 -6.39
C TYR A 122 11.61 -26.04 -6.91
N ASN A 123 12.06 -27.29 -6.73
CA ASN A 123 13.21 -27.83 -7.42
C ASN A 123 12.91 -27.80 -8.93
N ARG A 124 13.30 -26.71 -9.62
CA ARG A 124 13.53 -26.78 -11.06
C ARG A 124 14.69 -27.74 -11.30
N GLY A 125 14.37 -28.90 -11.87
CA GLY A 125 15.34 -29.66 -12.65
C GLY A 125 16.13 -30.73 -11.90
N ARG A 126 15.45 -31.67 -11.21
CA ARG A 126 15.93 -33.06 -11.20
C ARG A 126 14.76 -33.98 -11.55
N ARG A 127 14.76 -34.47 -12.79
CA ARG A 127 13.87 -35.54 -13.26
C ARG A 127 13.90 -36.67 -12.25
N ARG A 128 12.79 -36.89 -11.53
CA ARG A 128 12.49 -38.18 -10.92
C ARG A 128 11.40 -38.83 -11.76
N PRO A 129 11.62 -40.04 -12.28
CA PRO A 129 10.59 -40.73 -13.04
C PRO A 129 9.54 -41.25 -12.07
N ASN A 130 8.28 -41.15 -12.51
CA ASN A 130 7.13 -41.92 -12.02
C ASN A 130 6.54 -41.51 -10.66
N HIS A 131 5.91 -40.34 -10.58
CA HIS A 131 4.57 -40.18 -10.02
C HIS A 131 4.09 -38.75 -10.30
N ASP A 132 3.03 -38.60 -11.10
CA ASP A 132 2.43 -37.30 -11.37
C ASP A 132 1.64 -36.84 -10.14
N ILE A 133 2.30 -36.08 -9.26
CA ILE A 133 1.64 -35.28 -8.23
C ILE A 133 1.76 -33.83 -8.66
N ASP A 134 0.62 -33.19 -8.94
CA ASP A 134 0.57 -31.79 -9.29
C ASP A 134 0.93 -30.87 -8.09
N CYS A 135 1.40 -29.67 -8.41
CA CYS A 135 1.83 -28.68 -7.41
C CYS A 135 0.69 -28.12 -6.54
N PHE A 136 -0.54 -28.65 -6.65
CA PHE A 136 -1.70 -28.22 -5.88
C PHE A 136 -2.19 -29.27 -4.87
N GLY A 137 -1.50 -30.40 -4.74
CA GLY A 137 -1.82 -31.39 -3.71
C GLY A 137 -3.19 -32.03 -3.90
N THR A 138 -3.69 -32.13 -5.14
CA THR A 138 -4.92 -32.87 -5.42
C THR A 138 -4.55 -34.24 -5.97
N SER A 139 -4.69 -35.27 -5.12
CA SER A 139 -4.68 -36.65 -5.57
C SER A 139 -5.97 -36.91 -6.34
N ARG A 140 -5.90 -36.95 -7.68
CA ARG A 140 -6.97 -37.56 -8.48
C ARG A 140 -6.79 -39.06 -8.42
N LYS A 141 -7.80 -39.75 -7.87
CA LYS A 141 -8.00 -41.19 -8.01
C LYS A 141 -8.23 -41.56 -9.46
#